data_AF-A0A7I7MBT0-F1
#
_entry.id   AF-A0A7I7MBT0-F1
#
_cell.length_a   1.000
_cell.length_b   1.000
_cell.length_c   1.000
_cell.angle_alpha   90.00
_cell.angle_beta   90.00
_cell.angle_gamma   90.00
#
_symmetry.space_group_name_H-M   'P 1'
#
loop_
_entity.id
_entity.type
_entity.pdbx_description
1 polymer ?
#
loop_
_entity_poly.entity_id
_entity_poly.type
_entity_poly.pdbx_seq_one_letter_code
_entity_poly.pdbx_strand_id
1 'polypeptide(L)' 'MSEAQQIAARLAAASEVFPIKKADDWDSTARVTATGDVITVVVRDHMGRATREYRAVIQQVADGP' A
#
# COMPACT_ATOMS: atom_id res chain seq x y z
N MET A 1 14.24 10.80 -10.20
CA MET A 1 13.10 10.05 -9.63
C MET A 1 12.20 9.63 -10.78
N SER A 2 12.02 8.34 -11.03
CA SER A 2 11.24 7.82 -12.17
C SER A 2 9.73 8.08 -12.01
N GLU A 3 8.96 7.98 -13.09
CA GLU A 3 7.50 8.10 -13.02
C GLU A 3 6.89 7.03 -12.09
N ALA A 4 7.35 5.79 -12.20
CA ALA A 4 6.96 4.71 -11.29
C ALA A 4 7.22 5.03 -9.81
N GLN A 5 8.35 5.65 -9.49
CA GLN A 5 8.67 6.10 -8.13
C GLN A 5 7.72 7.22 -7.65
N GLN A 6 7.39 8.16 -8.53
CA GLN A 6 6.46 9.25 -8.21
C GLN A 6 5.04 8.72 -7.99
N ILE A 7 4.61 7.76 -8.81
CA ILE A 7 3.31 7.07 -8.67
C ILE A 7 3.27 6.31 -7.34
N ALA A 8 4.30 5.51 -7.04
CA ALA A 8 4.37 4.76 -5.79
C ALA A 8 4.32 5.69 -4.57
N ALA A 9 5.09 6.79 -4.59
CA ALA A 9 5.08 7.79 -3.52
C ALA A 9 3.70 8.43 -3.33
N ARG A 10 3.02 8.79 -4.42
CA ARG A 10 1.66 9.37 -4.38
C ARG A 10 0.63 8.38 -3.85
N LEU A 11 0.71 7.12 -4.28
CA LEU A 11 -0.18 6.05 -3.80
C LEU A 11 0.01 5.78 -2.30
N ALA A 12 1.25 5.79 -1.81
CA ALA A 12 1.53 5.68 -0.38
C ALA A 12 1.05 6.90 0.41
N ALA A 13 1.22 8.11 -0.12
CA ALA A 13 0.77 9.35 0.52
C ALA A 13 -0.76 9.49 0.57
N ALA A 14 -1.48 8.92 -0.39
CA ALA A 14 -2.95 8.88 -0.40
C ALA A 14 -3.54 7.90 0.62
N SER A 15 -2.72 7.14 1.35
CA SER A 15 -3.13 6.11 2.31
C SER A 15 -3.64 6.68 3.64
N GLU A 16 -4.60 7.60 3.60
CA GLU A 16 -5.54 7.76 4.73
C GLU A 16 -6.73 6.79 4.61
N VAL A 17 -7.00 6.24 3.41
CA VAL A 17 -8.29 5.59 3.11
C VAL A 17 -8.14 4.44 2.11
N PHE A 18 -7.37 3.39 2.43
CA PHE A 18 -7.67 2.06 1.88
C PHE A 18 -8.57 1.37 2.90
N PRO A 19 -9.91 1.54 2.84
CA PRO A 19 -10.80 0.82 3.73
C PRO A 19 -10.66 -0.65 3.38
N ILE A 20 -9.88 -1.38 4.18
CA ILE A 20 -10.01 -2.83 4.25
C ILE A 20 -11.43 -3.03 4.74
N LYS A 21 -12.30 -3.49 3.84
CA LYS A 21 -13.72 -3.74 4.12
C LYS A 21 -13.77 -4.50 5.44
N LYS A 22 -14.31 -3.86 6.49
CA LYS A 22 -14.37 -4.43 7.84
C LYS A 22 -15.18 -5.72 7.73
N ALA A 23 -14.50 -6.86 7.69
CA ALA A 23 -15.15 -8.16 7.64
C ALA A 23 -15.70 -8.53 9.03
N ASP A 24 -15.04 -8.02 10.08
CA ASP A 24 -15.44 -8.13 11.47
C ASP A 24 -15.23 -6.76 12.12
N ASP A 25 -16.10 -6.36 13.05
CA ASP A 25 -16.22 -5.03 13.70
C ASP A 25 -15.00 -4.55 14.52
N TRP A 26 -13.82 -5.09 14.27
CA TRP A 26 -12.58 -4.76 14.98
C TRP A 26 -11.60 -4.01 14.08
N ASP A 27 -11.24 -2.80 14.49
CA ASP A 27 -10.41 -1.88 13.70
C ASP A 27 -8.99 -2.42 13.50
N SER A 28 -8.77 -3.06 12.34
CA SER A 28 -7.44 -3.39 11.84
C SER A 28 -6.80 -2.13 11.27
N THR A 29 -5.51 -1.93 11.50
CA THR A 29 -4.77 -0.79 10.94
C THR A 29 -4.04 -1.21 9.68
N ALA A 30 -4.02 -0.34 8.67
CA ALA A 30 -3.23 -0.51 7.46
C ALA A 30 -2.21 0.63 7.38
N ARG A 31 -0.93 0.29 7.26
CA ARG A 31 0.15 1.23 7.00
C ARG A 31 0.69 0.99 5.61
N VAL A 32 0.69 2.02 4.78
CA VAL A 32 1.25 1.95 3.42
C VAL A 32 2.51 2.80 3.37
N THR A 33 3.57 2.25 2.77
CA THR A 33 4.83 2.93 2.53
C THR A 33 5.31 2.64 1.12
N ALA A 34 6.03 3.58 0.50
CA ALA A 34 6.67 3.37 -0.78
C ALA A 34 8.20 3.43 -0.65
N THR A 35 8.89 2.50 -1.29
CA THR A 35 10.35 2.48 -1.44
C THR A 35 10.66 2.25 -2.91
N GLY A 36 11.17 3.28 -3.58
CA GLY A 36 11.35 3.23 -5.03
C GLY A 36 10.00 3.13 -5.73
N ASP A 37 9.87 2.14 -6.61
CA ASP A 37 8.66 1.76 -7.34
C ASP A 37 7.80 0.71 -6.62
N VAL A 38 8.20 0.30 -5.41
CA VAL A 38 7.50 -0.71 -4.60
C VAL A 38 6.62 -0.04 -3.56
N ILE A 39 5.38 -0.51 -3.46
CA ILE A 39 4.43 -0.17 -2.39
C ILE A 39 4.34 -1.36 -1.45
N THR A 40 4.58 -1.11 -0.17
CA THR A 40 4.42 -2.08 0.91
C THR A 40 3.21 -1.70 1.76
N VAL A 41 2.29 -2.65 1.95
CA VAL A 41 1.11 -2.52 2.79
C VAL A 41 1.24 -3.48 3.97
N VAL A 42 1.29 -2.94 5.17
CA VAL A 42 1.31 -3.71 6.41
C VAL A 42 -0.05 -3.61 7.07
N VAL A 43 -0.75 -4.74 7.16
CA VAL A 43 -2.01 -4.86 7.88
C VAL A 43 -1.73 -5.47 9.24
N ARG A 44 -2.13 -4.77 10.30
CA ARG A 44 -2.05 -5.27 11.67
C ARG A 44 -3.45 -5.48 12.19
N ASP A 45 -3.70 -6.69 12.71
CA ASP A 45 -4.98 -6.97 13.38
C ASP A 45 -5.17 -6.08 14.63
N HIS A 46 -6.40 -5.99 15.10
CA HIS A 46 -6.74 -5.15 16.26
C HIS A 46 -5.97 -5.56 17.52
N MET A 47 -5.62 -6.85 17.65
CA MET A 47 -4.91 -7.38 18.81
C MET A 47 -3.40 -7.12 18.75
N GLY A 48 -2.91 -6.58 17.63
CA GLY A 48 -1.51 -6.37 17.36
C GLY A 48 -0.68 -7.65 17.22
N ARG A 49 -1.32 -8.82 17.05
CA ARG A 49 -0.73 -10.16 17.12
C ARG A 49 -0.38 -10.72 15.75
N ALA A 50 -1.24 -10.48 14.75
CA ALA A 50 -0.97 -10.86 13.37
C ALA A 50 -0.63 -9.64 12.52
N THR A 51 0.53 -9.71 11.88
CA THR A 51 0.98 -8.76 10.87
C THR A 51 0.98 -9.47 9.52
N ARG A 52 0.32 -8.90 8.54
CA ARG A 52 0.35 -9.37 7.15
C ARG A 52 0.97 -8.29 6.29
N GLU A 53 1.97 -8.66 5.51
CA GLU A 53 2.66 -7.76 4.60
C GLU A 53 2.27 -8.11 3.16
N TYR A 54 1.84 -7.10 2.41
CA TYR A 54 1.55 -7.18 0.99
C TYR A 54 2.47 -6.23 0.23
N ARG A 55 2.87 -6.61 -0.97
CA ARG A 55 3.73 -5.82 -1.84
C ARG A 55 3.14 -5.69 -3.23
N ALA A 56 3.14 -4.48 -3.76
CA ALA A 56 2.81 -4.17 -5.14
C ALA A 56 3.99 -3.45 -5.79
N VAL A 57 4.26 -3.75 -7.07
CA VAL A 57 5.35 -3.11 -7.83
C VAL A 57 4.72 -2.28 -8.94
N ILE A 58 5.10 -1.01 -9.02
CA ILE A 58 4.67 -0.11 -10.09
C ILE A 58 5.67 -0.25 -11.23
N GLN A 59 5.23 -0.88 -12.32
CA GLN A 59 6.05 -1.05 -13.51
C GLN A 59 5.34 -0.45 -14.71
N GLN A 60 6.07 0.38 -15.46
CA GLN A 60 5.64 0.78 -16.79
C GLN A 60 5.80 -0.41 -17.74
N VAL A 61 4.69 -0.89 -18.31
CA VAL A 61 4.67 -2.07 -19.19
C VAL A 61 4.68 -1.71 -20.68
N ALA A 62 4.26 -0.49 -21.00
CA ALA A 62 4.32 0.11 -22.31
C ALA A 62 4.37 1.63 -22.16
N ASP A 63 5.04 2.30 -23.09
CA ASP A 63 4.83 3.71 -23.36
C ASP A 63 4.05 3.80 -24.67
N GLY A 64 3.12 4.76 -24.79
CA GLY A 64 2.29 4.92 -25.99
C GLY A 64 3.13 5.16 -27.26
N PRO A 65 2.52 5.12 -28.46
CA PRO A 65 3.22 5.45 -29.70
C PRO A 65 3.78 6.87 -29.70
#